data_AF-A0A9D5LXP3-F1
#
_entry.id   AF-A0A9D5LXP3-F1
#
_cell.length_a   1.000
_cell.length_b   1.000
_cell.length_c   1.000
_cell.angle_alpha   90.00
_cell.angle_beta   90.00
_cell.angle_gamma   90.00
#
_symmetry.space_group_name_H-M   'P 1'
#
loop_
_entity.id
_entity.type
_entity.pdbx_description
1 polymer ?
#
loop_
_entity_poly.entity_id
_entity_poly.type
_entity_poly.pdbx_seq_one_letter_code
_entity_poly.pdbx_strand_id
1 'polypeptide(L)'
;MFKKFNWGHGVAVALGLFIAFILFMILVFPNGQKNSELVSQSYYEDELTYQKVIDAKNNADQLAEKPQYQQIPEGMKIQFPGNLVADNKKVNFELFRTDDANLDVKKELQLDNQNSILIPEKVIKKGSYTLKVKWSQNKKPYQVDYDVLWN
;
A
#
# COMPACT_ATOMS: atom_id res chain seq x y z
N MET A 1 -61.99 22.70 16.78
CA MET A 1 -62.63 21.39 17.11
C MET A 1 -61.57 20.31 16.91
N PHE A 2 -60.73 20.05 17.92
CA PHE A 2 -59.63 19.09 17.81
C PHE A 2 -60.20 17.67 17.88
N LYS A 3 -60.07 16.93 16.77
CA LYS A 3 -60.50 15.53 16.64
C LYS A 3 -59.82 14.68 17.73
N LYS A 4 -60.57 13.71 18.28
CA LYS A 4 -60.15 12.75 19.30
C LYS A 4 -58.90 11.99 18.83
N PHE A 5 -57.71 12.49 19.19
CA PHE A 5 -56.45 11.82 18.93
C PHE A 5 -56.41 10.55 19.78
N ASN A 6 -56.52 9.40 19.12
CA ASN A 6 -56.44 8.10 19.78
C ASN A 6 -55.09 7.44 19.47
N TRP A 7 -54.78 6.37 20.19
CA TRP A 7 -53.53 5.64 20.03
C TRP A 7 -53.24 5.21 18.58
N GLY A 8 -54.27 4.83 17.82
CA GLY A 8 -54.15 4.50 16.40
C GLY A 8 -53.73 5.69 15.52
N HIS A 9 -54.09 6.92 15.87
CA HIS A 9 -53.61 8.11 15.16
C HIS A 9 -52.11 8.34 15.40
N GLY A 10 -51.63 8.07 16.63
CA GLY A 10 -50.20 8.13 16.95
C GLY A 10 -49.39 7.13 16.12
N VAL A 11 -49.87 5.89 16.02
CA VAL A 11 -49.23 4.85 15.19
C VAL A 11 -49.23 5.26 13.72
N ALA A 12 -50.35 5.75 13.18
CA ALA A 12 -50.44 6.17 11.78
C ALA A 12 -49.51 7.34 11.45
N VAL A 13 -49.38 8.31 12.35
CA VAL A 13 -48.45 9.45 12.17
C VAL A 13 -47.00 9.00 12.22
N ALA A 14 -46.63 8.11 13.15
CA ALA A 14 -45.27 7.58 13.22
C ALA A 14 -44.89 6.80 11.95
N LEU A 15 -45.81 5.97 11.44
CA LEU A 15 -45.62 5.22 10.20
C LEU A 15 -45.52 6.15 8.99
N GLY A 16 -46.37 7.17 8.91
CA GLY A 16 -46.32 8.18 7.85
C GLY A 16 -44.99 8.97 7.85
N LEU A 17 -44.51 9.37 9.03
CA LEU A 17 -43.22 10.03 9.18
C LEU A 17 -42.05 9.12 8.82
N PHE A 18 -42.10 7.85 9.19
CA PHE A 18 -41.08 6.87 8.82
C PHE A 18 -41.02 6.66 7.30
N ILE A 19 -42.16 6.48 6.64
CA ILE A 19 -42.24 6.35 5.19
C ILE A 19 -41.71 7.62 4.50
N ALA A 20 -42.11 8.80 4.99
CA ALA A 20 -41.63 10.08 4.47
C ALA A 20 -40.11 10.24 4.65
N PHE A 21 -39.55 9.80 5.78
CA PHE A 21 -38.11 9.82 6.04
C PHE A 21 -37.34 8.91 5.08
N ILE A 22 -37.83 7.69 4.82
CA ILE A 22 -37.22 6.77 3.85
C ILE A 22 -37.29 7.35 2.44
N LEU A 23 -38.44 7.90 2.02
CA LEU A 23 -38.59 8.54 0.72
C LEU A 23 -37.70 9.79 0.58
N PHE A 24 -37.57 10.58 1.64
CA PHE A 24 -36.64 11.72 1.70
C PHE A 24 -35.20 11.25 1.53
N MET A 25 -34.79 10.18 2.23
CA MET A 25 -33.45 9.60 2.05
C MET A 25 -33.20 9.18 0.59
N ILE A 26 -34.17 8.51 -0.04
CA ILE A 26 -34.03 8.03 -1.41
C ILE A 26 -33.97 9.19 -2.41
N LEU A 27 -34.80 10.22 -2.24
CA LEU A 27 -34.93 11.33 -3.19
C LEU A 27 -33.85 12.41 -3.01
N VAL A 28 -33.36 12.62 -1.78
CA VAL A 28 -32.36 13.66 -1.46
C VAL A 28 -30.93 13.11 -1.48
N PHE A 29 -30.74 11.80 -1.30
CA PHE A 29 -29.45 11.13 -1.48
C PHE A 29 -29.40 10.20 -2.72
N PRO A 30 -29.80 10.62 -3.93
CA PRO A 30 -29.63 9.80 -5.13
C PRO A 30 -28.14 9.62 -5.49
N ASN A 31 -27.24 10.43 -4.91
CA ASN A 31 -25.82 10.44 -5.21
C ASN A 31 -24.98 9.74 -4.13
N GLY A 32 -25.28 8.47 -3.87
CA GLY A 32 -24.25 7.50 -3.45
C GLY A 32 -23.32 7.09 -4.61
N GLN A 33 -23.44 7.74 -5.77
CA GLN A 33 -22.75 7.38 -7.00
C GLN A 33 -21.44 8.15 -7.19
N LYS A 34 -20.56 8.12 -6.18
CA LYS A 34 -19.11 8.19 -6.42
C LYS A 34 -18.41 7.31 -5.38
N ASN A 35 -17.87 6.19 -5.86
CA ASN A 35 -16.88 5.34 -5.19
C ASN A 35 -17.42 4.30 -4.19
N SER A 36 -18.52 3.63 -4.50
CA SER A 36 -18.68 2.24 -4.03
C SER A 36 -18.26 1.30 -5.16
N GLU A 37 -17.05 1.48 -5.67
CA GLU A 37 -16.32 0.37 -6.27
C GLU A 37 -16.09 -0.63 -5.14
N LEU A 38 -16.94 -1.65 -5.09
CA LEU A 38 -16.74 -2.95 -4.44
C LEU A 38 -15.55 -3.00 -3.46
N VAL A 39 -15.73 -2.48 -2.24
CA VAL A 39 -14.82 -2.68 -1.10
C VAL A 39 -14.53 -4.17 -0.87
N SER A 40 -15.43 -5.05 -1.32
CA SER A 40 -15.25 -6.50 -1.34
C SER A 40 -14.08 -6.98 -2.21
N GLN A 41 -13.89 -6.45 -3.43
CA GLN A 41 -12.78 -6.86 -4.28
C GLN A 41 -11.44 -6.36 -3.75
N SER A 42 -11.37 -5.07 -3.37
CA SER A 42 -10.17 -4.49 -2.77
C SER A 42 -9.75 -5.26 -1.51
N TYR A 43 -10.69 -5.61 -0.62
CA TYR A 43 -10.35 -6.23 0.65
C TYR A 43 -9.68 -7.62 0.49
N TYR A 44 -10.15 -8.46 -0.43
CA TYR A 44 -9.49 -9.75 -0.72
C TYR A 44 -8.17 -9.60 -1.50
N GLU A 45 -8.10 -8.63 -2.42
CA GLU A 45 -6.87 -8.33 -3.16
C GLU A 45 -5.79 -7.77 -2.23
N ASP A 46 -6.19 -6.98 -1.24
CA ASP A 46 -5.33 -6.43 -0.19
C ASP A 46 -4.79 -7.56 0.68
N GLU A 47 -5.64 -8.47 1.19
CA GLU A 47 -5.21 -9.64 1.98
C GLU A 47 -4.22 -10.54 1.23
N LEU A 48 -4.49 -10.86 -0.04
CA LEU A 48 -3.56 -11.65 -0.88
C LEU A 48 -2.24 -10.91 -1.12
N THR A 49 -2.28 -9.58 -1.24
CA THR A 49 -1.09 -8.75 -1.38
C THR A 49 -0.28 -8.74 -0.08
N TYR A 50 -0.93 -8.67 1.08
CA TYR A 50 -0.28 -8.76 2.39
C TYR A 50 0.40 -10.11 2.58
N GLN A 51 -0.26 -11.23 2.28
CA GLN A 51 0.34 -12.55 2.42
C GLN A 51 1.59 -12.70 1.52
N LYS A 52 1.54 -12.21 0.28
CA LYS A 52 2.71 -12.20 -0.61
C LYS A 52 3.89 -11.41 -0.03
N VAL A 53 3.62 -10.28 0.62
CA VAL A 53 4.67 -9.48 1.28
C VAL A 53 5.24 -10.23 2.48
N ILE A 54 4.40 -10.85 3.30
CA ILE A 54 4.83 -11.67 4.44
C ILE A 54 5.71 -12.83 3.97
N ASP A 55 5.27 -13.56 2.96
CA ASP A 55 6.03 -14.68 2.39
C ASP A 55 7.37 -14.20 1.81
N ALA A 56 7.38 -13.05 1.12
CA ALA A 56 8.60 -12.47 0.57
C ALA A 56 9.60 -12.05 1.65
N LYS A 57 9.12 -11.50 2.78
CA LYS A 57 9.96 -11.17 3.93
C LYS A 57 10.51 -12.42 4.60
N ASN A 58 9.65 -13.42 4.84
CA ASN A 58 10.06 -14.70 5.43
C ASN A 58 11.11 -15.42 4.56
N ASN A 59 10.94 -15.41 3.24
CA ASN A 59 11.93 -15.95 2.31
C ASN A 59 13.27 -15.21 2.44
N ALA A 60 13.24 -13.88 2.55
CA ALA A 60 14.45 -13.08 2.71
C ALA A 60 15.13 -13.26 4.08
N ASP A 61 14.35 -13.53 5.12
CA ASP A 61 14.86 -13.82 6.46
C ASP A 61 15.57 -15.17 6.57
N GLN A 62 15.25 -16.12 5.68
CA GLN A 62 15.93 -17.42 5.58
C GLN A 62 17.23 -17.36 4.78
N LEU A 63 17.57 -16.22 4.17
CA LEU A 63 18.82 -16.06 3.43
C LEU A 63 20.00 -15.97 4.39
N ALA A 64 21.08 -16.67 4.07
CA ALA A 64 22.34 -16.59 4.81
C ALA A 64 22.92 -15.17 4.80
N GLU A 65 22.77 -14.46 3.67
CA GLU A 65 23.19 -13.08 3.49
C GLU A 65 22.09 -12.28 2.78
N LYS A 66 21.76 -11.11 3.34
CA LYS A 66 20.76 -10.19 2.77
C LYS A 66 21.44 -9.07 1.97
N PRO A 67 20.79 -8.50 0.93
CA PRO A 67 21.34 -7.38 0.17
C PRO A 67 21.61 -6.17 1.06
N GLN A 68 22.84 -5.70 1.18
CA GLN A 68 23.20 -4.60 2.08
C GLN A 68 23.06 -3.25 1.38
N TYR A 69 22.54 -2.24 2.08
CA TYR A 69 22.54 -0.87 1.57
C TYR A 69 23.72 -0.08 2.17
N GLN A 70 24.25 0.85 1.40
CA GLN A 70 25.29 1.79 1.80
C GLN A 70 24.97 3.17 1.24
N GLN A 71 25.16 4.20 2.05
CA GLN A 71 25.07 5.59 1.60
C GLN A 71 26.44 6.02 1.09
N ILE A 72 26.48 6.54 -0.13
CA ILE A 72 27.67 7.09 -0.78
C ILE A 72 27.36 8.51 -1.27
N PRO A 73 28.37 9.35 -1.54
CA PRO A 73 28.14 10.72 -2.03
C PRO A 73 27.26 10.80 -3.27
N GLU A 74 27.28 9.76 -4.12
CA GLU A 74 26.48 9.69 -5.35
C GLU A 74 25.02 9.26 -5.13
N GLY A 75 24.67 8.76 -3.93
CA GLY A 75 23.34 8.26 -3.60
C GLY A 75 23.33 7.03 -2.69
N MET A 76 22.31 6.18 -2.83
CA MET A 76 22.22 4.91 -2.09
C MET A 76 22.61 3.74 -2.98
N LYS A 77 23.68 3.03 -2.60
CA LYS A 77 24.10 1.80 -3.26
C LYS A 77 23.53 0.59 -2.51
N ILE A 78 22.89 -0.32 -3.22
CA ILE A 78 22.42 -1.60 -2.66
C ILE A 78 23.21 -2.72 -3.32
N GLN A 79 23.94 -3.47 -2.51
CA GLN A 79 24.82 -4.54 -2.93
C GLN A 79 24.17 -5.89 -2.64
N PHE A 80 23.98 -6.70 -3.69
CA PHE A 80 23.52 -8.07 -3.53
C PHE A 80 24.73 -8.99 -3.32
N PRO A 81 24.66 -9.93 -2.35
CA PRO A 81 25.69 -10.96 -2.18
C PRO A 81 25.77 -11.85 -3.43
N GLY A 82 26.96 -12.34 -3.75
CA GLY A 82 27.22 -13.09 -4.99
C GLY A 82 26.41 -14.39 -5.14
N ASN A 83 25.87 -14.94 -4.05
CA ASN A 83 25.01 -16.13 -4.10
C ASN A 83 23.58 -15.80 -4.60
N LEU A 84 23.15 -14.53 -4.49
CA LEU A 84 21.81 -14.10 -4.86
C LEU A 84 21.80 -13.70 -6.33
N VAL A 85 21.05 -14.46 -7.13
CA VAL A 85 20.82 -14.18 -8.54
C VAL A 85 19.35 -13.82 -8.70
N ALA A 86 19.06 -12.54 -8.87
CA ALA A 86 17.71 -12.10 -9.19
C ALA A 86 17.30 -12.59 -10.59
N ASP A 87 16.06 -13.03 -10.74
CA ASP A 87 15.49 -13.46 -12.00
C ASP A 87 15.57 -12.29 -13.00
N ASN A 88 16.19 -12.53 -14.16
CA ASN A 88 16.46 -11.51 -15.18
C ASN A 88 17.24 -10.27 -14.66
N LYS A 89 17.97 -10.42 -13.54
CA LYS A 89 18.65 -9.31 -12.85
C LYS A 89 17.72 -8.16 -12.45
N LYS A 90 16.41 -8.38 -12.36
CA LYS A 90 15.43 -7.34 -12.05
C LYS A 90 15.27 -7.16 -10.54
N VAL A 91 15.37 -5.93 -10.09
CA VAL A 91 15.18 -5.53 -8.69
C VAL A 91 14.24 -4.33 -8.67
N ASN A 92 13.19 -4.44 -7.87
CA ASN A 92 12.27 -3.35 -7.59
C ASN A 92 12.66 -2.71 -6.26
N PHE A 93 12.80 -1.40 -6.22
CA PHE A 93 12.96 -0.67 -4.96
C PHE A 93 11.80 0.30 -4.77
N GLU A 94 11.39 0.46 -3.52
CA GLU A 94 10.40 1.45 -3.10
C GLU A 94 10.97 2.21 -1.90
N LEU A 95 11.17 3.51 -2.08
CA LEU A 95 11.48 4.43 -1.00
C LEU A 95 10.16 4.99 -0.49
N PHE A 96 9.72 4.54 0.67
CA PHE A 96 8.56 5.09 1.37
C PHE A 96 9.01 6.20 2.31
N ARG A 97 8.51 7.40 2.13
CA ARG A 97 8.86 8.52 3.01
C ARG A 97 7.97 8.50 4.25
N THR A 98 8.55 8.72 5.43
CA THR A 98 7.82 8.60 6.70
C THR A 98 6.77 9.71 6.91
N ASP A 99 7.01 10.92 6.37
CA ASP A 99 6.21 12.12 6.58
C ASP A 99 5.35 12.54 5.37
N ASP A 100 5.70 12.12 4.15
CA ASP A 100 4.98 12.52 2.93
C ASP A 100 5.04 11.47 1.80
N ALA A 101 3.95 10.72 1.64
CA ALA A 101 3.81 9.69 0.61
C ALA A 101 3.91 10.22 -0.84
N ASN A 102 3.74 11.53 -1.08
CA ASN A 102 3.89 12.10 -2.43
C ASN A 102 5.35 12.09 -2.91
N LEU A 103 6.29 11.87 -2.00
CA LEU A 103 7.73 11.79 -2.27
C LEU A 103 8.22 10.34 -2.31
N ASP A 104 7.31 9.37 -2.33
CA ASP A 104 7.65 7.98 -2.50
C ASP A 104 8.23 7.73 -3.89
N VAL A 105 9.35 6.99 -3.94
CA VAL A 105 10.01 6.66 -5.21
C VAL A 105 9.96 5.16 -5.41
N LYS A 106 9.30 4.72 -6.48
CA LYS A 106 9.22 3.30 -6.86
C LYS A 106 9.79 3.12 -8.26
N LYS A 107 10.81 2.28 -8.41
CA LYS A 107 11.38 1.96 -9.73
C LYS A 107 11.88 0.53 -9.80
N GLU A 108 11.81 -0.02 -11.01
CA GLU A 108 12.50 -1.25 -11.40
C GLU A 108 13.88 -0.89 -11.95
N LEU A 109 14.93 -1.52 -11.43
CA LEU A 109 16.29 -1.42 -11.91
C LEU A 109 16.84 -2.81 -12.24
N GLN A 110 17.84 -2.84 -13.11
CA GLN A 110 18.63 -4.04 -13.36
C GLN A 110 19.92 -3.99 -12.55
N LEU A 111 20.32 -5.13 -11.99
CA LEU A 111 21.61 -5.28 -11.35
C LEU A 111 22.73 -5.04 -12.36
N ASP A 112 23.71 -4.24 -11.96
CA ASP A 112 24.91 -4.01 -12.74
C ASP A 112 25.85 -5.25 -12.75
N ASN A 113 27.02 -5.10 -13.38
CA ASN A 113 28.02 -6.16 -13.45
C ASN A 113 28.63 -6.52 -12.09
N GLN A 114 28.42 -5.70 -11.06
CA GLN A 114 28.87 -5.92 -9.69
C GLN A 114 27.75 -6.46 -8.79
N ASN A 115 26.61 -6.88 -9.35
CA ASN A 115 25.41 -7.26 -8.59
C ASN A 115 24.94 -6.14 -7.64
N SER A 116 24.98 -4.90 -8.11
CA SER A 116 24.56 -3.74 -7.33
C SER A 116 23.60 -2.85 -8.10
N ILE A 117 22.83 -2.05 -7.36
CA ILE A 117 22.04 -0.96 -7.91
C ILE A 117 22.42 0.34 -7.20
N LEU A 118 22.39 1.45 -7.94
CA LEU A 118 22.60 2.78 -7.42
C LEU A 118 21.32 3.60 -7.60
N ILE A 119 20.78 4.10 -6.49
CA ILE A 119 19.72 5.09 -6.48
C ILE A 119 20.40 6.46 -6.38
N PRO A 120 20.38 7.28 -7.44
CA PRO A 120 21.10 8.56 -7.45
C PRO A 120 20.56 9.53 -6.40
N GLU A 121 21.43 10.30 -5.74
CA GLU A 121 21.03 11.35 -4.78
C GLU A 121 19.97 12.29 -5.36
N LYS A 122 20.06 12.62 -6.65
CA LYS A 122 19.13 13.55 -7.34
C LYS A 122 17.66 13.15 -7.26
N VAL A 123 17.36 11.87 -7.03
CA VAL A 123 15.98 11.38 -6.88
C VAL A 123 15.55 11.23 -5.42
N ILE A 124 16.46 11.46 -4.47
CA ILE A 124 16.24 11.30 -3.03
C ILE A 124 16.24 12.68 -2.38
N LYS A 125 15.12 13.08 -1.80
CA LYS A 125 15.08 14.28 -0.95
C LYS A 125 15.60 13.93 0.44
N LYS A 126 16.12 14.91 1.17
CA LYS A 126 16.50 14.74 2.58
C LYS A 126 15.29 14.36 3.43
N GLY A 127 15.48 13.44 4.37
CA GLY A 127 14.44 12.95 5.26
C GLY A 127 14.58 11.47 5.65
N SER A 128 13.58 10.98 6.38
CA SER A 128 13.47 9.58 6.80
C SER A 128 12.66 8.77 5.80
N TYR A 129 13.17 7.59 5.49
CA TYR A 129 12.60 6.67 4.51
C TYR A 129 12.64 5.23 5.02
N THR A 130 11.67 4.43 4.61
CA THR A 130 11.76 2.97 4.61
C THR A 130 12.06 2.52 3.18
N LEU A 131 13.28 2.06 2.94
CA LEU A 131 13.72 1.46 1.69
C LEU A 131 13.29 -0.01 1.64
N LYS A 132 12.35 -0.33 0.76
CA LYS A 132 11.92 -1.70 0.49
C LYS A 132 12.59 -2.19 -0.79
N VAL A 133 13.40 -3.23 -0.67
CA VAL A 133 14.09 -3.88 -1.79
C VAL A 133 13.38 -5.19 -2.08
N LYS A 134 12.83 -5.33 -3.28
CA LYS A 134 12.04 -6.49 -3.74
C LYS A 134 12.71 -7.13 -4.94
N TRP A 135 12.85 -8.45 -4.91
CA TRP A 135 13.35 -9.20 -6.06
C TRP A 135 12.68 -10.58 -6.11
N SER A 136 12.84 -11.27 -7.24
CA SER A 136 12.45 -12.67 -7.38
C SER A 136 13.70 -13.49 -7.65
N GLN A 137 13.78 -14.68 -7.06
CA GLN A 137 14.79 -15.68 -7.40
C GLN A 137 14.12 -17.04 -7.54
N ASN A 138 14.31 -17.70 -8.68
CA ASN A 138 13.63 -18.96 -9.01
C ASN A 138 12.10 -18.88 -8.87
N LYS A 139 11.51 -17.76 -9.30
CA LYS A 139 10.07 -17.44 -9.14
C LYS A 139 9.57 -17.32 -7.69
N LYS A 140 10.46 -17.33 -6.70
CA LYS A 140 10.10 -17.03 -5.30
C LYS A 140 10.31 -15.54 -5.04
N PRO A 141 9.32 -14.82 -4.49
CA PRO A 141 9.49 -13.42 -4.14
C PRO A 141 10.32 -13.29 -2.86
N TYR A 142 11.11 -12.22 -2.80
CA TYR A 142 11.92 -11.83 -1.65
C TYR A 142 11.78 -10.33 -1.43
N GLN A 143 11.74 -9.91 -0.17
CA GLN A 143 11.69 -8.51 0.20
C GLN A 143 12.49 -8.24 1.47
N VAL A 144 13.30 -7.19 1.48
CA VAL A 144 13.94 -6.65 2.69
C VAL A 144 13.62 -5.18 2.82
N ASP A 145 13.31 -4.76 4.04
CA ASP A 145 13.03 -3.37 4.39
C ASP A 145 14.17 -2.82 5.24
N TYR A 146 14.61 -1.61 4.93
CA TYR A 146 15.65 -0.88 5.64
C TYR A 146 15.14 0.49 6.06
N ASP A 147 15.38 0.85 7.32
CA ASP A 147 15.18 2.22 7.76
C ASP A 147 16.40 3.06 7.35
N VAL A 148 16.12 4.17 6.66
CA VAL A 148 17.12 5.02 6.04
C VAL A 148 16.86 6.46 6.46
N LEU A 149 17.90 7.11 6.99
CA LEU A 149 17.92 8.56 7.18
C LEU A 149 18.85 9.17 6.13
N TRP A 150 18.30 9.95 5.20
CA TRP A 150 19.08 10.63 4.16
C TRP A 150 19.29 12.10 4.53
N ASN A 151 20.56 12.50 4.73
CA ASN A 151 20.97 13.80 5.27
C ASN A 151 21.56 14.76 4.24
#